data_AF-A0A7W9ZDA8-F1
#
_entry.id   AF-A0A7W9ZDA8-F1
#
_cell.length_a   1.000
_cell.length_b   1.000
_cell.length_c   1.000
_cell.angle_alpha   90.00
_cell.angle_beta   90.00
_cell.angle_gamma   90.00
#
_symmetry.space_group_name_H-M   'P 1'
#
loop_
_entity.id
_entity.type
_entity.pdbx_description
1 polymer ?
#
loop_
_entity_poly.entity_id
_entity_poly.type
_entity_poly.pdbx_seq_one_letter_code
_entity_poly.pdbx_strand_id
1 'polypeptide(L)'
;MRDVSEVFLERLIEAIRHGYRLDDPRDPEVLNRWAHVCRDLPENALPLVIPRTLRGLLRQPDLGPRLRDVCGISESLPLQHEAIAPHVISYRRYMAARGNDPQNREAQRTIAQLRAELRALRQEFHALFDQAAGVEMERERLSSENASLQQQLLAERLRAEESERRLQDVKDKTFRMFRLYLFMLREERERLSNDPRRERLLTAEIAVETHAATLESLGAYPQAEEQAQEILGEPLFTQYFRAPEGSGRLANLTATDPDPTPEPEPPEASEQKNVFTLRPRARS
;
A
#
# COMPACT_ATOMS: atom_id res chain seq x y z
N MET A 1 27.51 -34.66 29.56
CA MET A 1 26.03 -34.51 29.65
C MET A 1 25.55 -34.31 28.23
N ARG A 2 24.72 -35.21 27.67
CA ARG A 2 24.14 -35.00 26.34
C ARG A 2 23.11 -33.87 26.43
N ASP A 3 23.05 -33.01 25.42
CA ASP A 3 22.11 -31.90 25.41
C ASP A 3 20.68 -32.46 25.26
N VAL A 4 19.76 -32.02 26.13
CA VAL A 4 18.39 -32.55 26.21
C VAL A 4 17.64 -32.33 24.89
N SER A 5 18.01 -31.29 24.17
CA SER A 5 17.46 -30.94 22.85
C SER A 5 17.89 -31.91 21.75
N GLU A 6 19.10 -32.46 21.82
CA GLU A 6 19.61 -33.44 20.84
C GLU A 6 18.90 -34.79 21.00
N VAL A 7 18.73 -35.24 22.26
CA VAL A 7 18.02 -36.49 22.57
C VAL A 7 16.55 -36.43 22.13
N PHE A 8 15.91 -35.26 22.26
CA PHE A 8 14.56 -35.04 21.72
C PHE A 8 14.52 -35.17 20.20
N LEU A 9 15.46 -34.52 19.51
CA LEU A 9 15.55 -34.57 18.05
C LEU A 9 15.76 -36.01 17.56
N GLU A 10 16.66 -36.76 18.20
CA GLU A 10 16.90 -38.17 17.88
C GLU A 10 15.63 -39.01 17.99
N ARG A 11 14.89 -38.89 19.10
CA ARG A 11 13.61 -39.61 19.31
C ARG A 11 12.53 -39.18 18.32
N LEU A 12 12.48 -37.90 17.97
CA LEU A 12 11.52 -37.38 16.98
C LEU A 12 11.84 -37.94 15.58
N ILE A 13 13.12 -37.93 15.18
CA ILE A 13 13.57 -38.51 13.91
C ILE A 13 13.30 -40.02 13.88
N GLU A 14 13.55 -40.72 14.98
CA GLU A 14 13.22 -42.14 15.10
C GLU A 14 11.73 -42.39 14.92
N ALA A 15 10.86 -41.61 15.58
CA ALA A 15 9.41 -41.71 15.43
C ALA A 15 8.95 -41.46 13.98
N ILE A 16 9.56 -40.50 13.28
CA ILE A 16 9.30 -40.21 11.87
C ILE A 16 9.76 -41.37 10.98
N ARG A 17 10.92 -41.97 11.27
CA ARG A 17 11.44 -43.13 10.52
C ARG A 17 10.55 -44.36 10.64
N HIS A 18 9.94 -44.54 11.81
CA HIS A 18 8.99 -45.62 12.08
C HIS A 18 7.59 -45.36 11.49
N GLY A 19 7.34 -44.17 10.94
CA GLY A 19 6.07 -43.83 10.31
C GLY A 19 4.93 -43.64 11.31
N TYR A 20 5.24 -43.26 12.55
CA TYR A 20 4.20 -43.00 13.52
C TYR A 20 3.41 -41.74 13.16
N ARG A 21 2.09 -41.82 13.28
CA ARG A 21 1.19 -40.67 13.22
C ARG A 21 1.48 -39.69 14.37
N LEU A 22 1.60 -38.41 14.03
CA LEU A 22 1.91 -37.31 14.97
C LEU A 22 0.92 -36.14 14.82
N ASP A 23 -0.09 -36.29 13.96
CA ASP A 23 -0.94 -35.24 13.41
C ASP A 23 -2.07 -34.78 14.32
N ASP A 24 -2.73 -35.71 15.00
CA ASP A 24 -3.91 -35.40 15.82
C ASP A 24 -3.59 -35.44 17.32
N PRO A 25 -3.46 -34.28 17.98
CA PRO A 25 -3.22 -34.20 19.42
C PRO A 25 -4.47 -34.55 20.26
N ARG A 26 -5.58 -34.97 19.65
CA ARG A 26 -6.76 -35.50 20.36
C ARG A 26 -6.71 -37.02 20.56
N ASP A 27 -5.88 -37.72 19.79
CA ASP A 27 -5.72 -39.17 19.90
C ASP A 27 -4.79 -39.51 21.10
N PRO A 28 -5.26 -40.29 22.09
CA PRO A 28 -4.44 -40.70 23.23
C PRO A 28 -3.19 -41.49 22.83
N GLU A 29 -3.19 -42.22 21.72
CA GLU A 29 -2.00 -42.94 21.24
C GLU A 29 -0.93 -41.98 20.73
N VAL A 30 -1.35 -40.95 19.97
CA VAL A 30 -0.48 -39.87 19.47
C VAL A 30 0.10 -39.08 20.64
N LEU A 31 -0.72 -38.76 21.66
CA LEU A 31 -0.25 -38.08 22.87
C LEU A 31 0.75 -38.92 23.68
N ASN A 32 0.55 -40.23 23.77
CA ASN A 32 1.49 -41.12 24.44
C ASN A 32 2.85 -41.15 23.70
N ARG A 33 2.83 -41.19 22.36
CA ARG A 33 4.05 -41.12 21.54
C ARG A 33 4.75 -39.78 21.72
N TRP A 34 4.03 -38.67 21.67
CA TRP A 34 4.59 -37.35 21.95
C TRP A 34 5.15 -37.25 23.37
N ALA A 35 4.49 -37.83 24.37
CA ALA A 35 4.99 -37.86 25.74
C ALA A 35 6.28 -38.69 25.87
N HIS A 36 6.44 -39.76 25.07
CA HIS A 36 7.67 -40.52 24.98
C HIS A 36 8.81 -39.70 24.33
N VAL A 37 8.53 -39.06 23.20
CA VAL A 37 9.49 -38.18 22.51
C VAL A 37 9.93 -37.03 23.44
N CYS A 38 8.99 -36.43 24.18
CA CYS A 38 9.22 -35.28 25.06
C CYS A 38 9.62 -35.62 26.51
N ARG A 39 9.94 -36.88 26.84
CA ARG A 39 10.08 -37.37 28.22
C ARG A 39 11.00 -36.52 29.12
N ASP A 40 12.11 -36.01 28.58
CA ASP A 40 13.16 -35.33 29.35
C ASP A 40 13.13 -33.80 29.19
N LEU A 41 12.19 -33.26 28.40
CA LEU A 41 12.02 -31.83 28.20
C LEU A 41 11.16 -31.20 29.31
N PRO A 42 11.52 -30.01 29.82
CA PRO A 42 10.70 -29.30 30.77
C PRO A 42 9.45 -28.72 30.10
N GLU A 43 8.33 -28.68 30.82
CA GLU A 43 7.02 -28.29 30.26
C GLU A 43 7.01 -26.88 29.65
N ASN A 44 7.77 -25.94 30.24
CA ASN A 44 7.88 -24.56 29.77
C ASN A 44 8.61 -24.42 28.43
N ALA A 45 9.43 -25.40 28.04
CA ALA A 45 10.18 -25.38 26.79
C ALA A 45 9.38 -25.97 25.61
N LEU A 46 8.39 -26.83 25.89
CA LEU A 46 7.63 -27.55 24.85
C LEU A 46 6.94 -26.62 23.82
N PRO A 47 6.30 -25.49 24.23
CA PRO A 47 5.64 -24.59 23.27
C PRO A 47 6.60 -23.92 22.28
N LEU A 48 7.89 -23.80 22.62
CA LEU A 48 8.91 -23.19 21.76
C LEU A 48 9.67 -24.25 20.97
N VAL A 49 10.02 -25.36 21.59
CA VAL A 49 10.88 -26.41 20.99
C VAL A 49 10.12 -27.20 19.93
N ILE A 50 8.87 -27.61 20.20
CA ILE A 50 8.11 -28.47 19.28
C ILE A 50 7.83 -27.76 17.95
N PRO A 51 7.26 -26.54 17.90
CA PRO A 51 6.96 -25.89 16.62
C PRO A 51 8.23 -25.54 15.85
N ARG A 52 9.29 -25.11 16.54
CA ARG A 52 10.56 -24.74 15.90
C ARG A 52 11.25 -25.95 15.25
N THR A 53 11.26 -27.09 15.92
CA THR A 53 11.89 -28.32 15.41
C THR A 53 11.08 -28.93 14.27
N LEU A 54 9.75 -28.99 14.37
CA LEU A 54 8.89 -29.45 13.27
C LEU A 54 9.05 -28.60 12.01
N ARG A 55 9.06 -27.26 12.14
CA ARG A 55 9.31 -26.36 11.00
C ARG A 55 10.71 -26.55 10.41
N GLY A 56 11.71 -26.82 11.25
CA GLY A 56 13.07 -27.12 10.80
C GLY A 56 13.14 -28.43 10.00
N LEU A 57 12.48 -29.49 10.47
CA LEU A 57 12.45 -30.80 9.84
C LEU A 57 11.63 -30.82 8.54
N LEU A 58 10.54 -30.05 8.46
CA LEU A 58 9.74 -29.92 7.23
C LEU A 58 10.54 -29.34 6.05
N ARG A 59 11.57 -28.54 6.33
CA ARG A 59 12.47 -27.95 5.32
C ARG A 59 13.55 -28.93 4.84
N GLN A 60 13.71 -30.07 5.49
CA GLN A 60 14.73 -31.06 5.10
C GLN A 60 14.20 -31.95 3.97
N PRO A 61 14.98 -32.17 2.90
CA PRO A 61 14.52 -32.91 1.73
C PRO A 61 14.20 -34.38 2.02
N ASP A 62 14.89 -35.00 2.99
CA ASP A 62 14.74 -36.42 3.31
C ASP A 62 13.58 -36.71 4.27
N LEU A 63 13.31 -35.79 5.20
CA LEU A 63 12.33 -35.98 6.28
C LEU A 63 11.01 -35.23 6.04
N GLY A 64 11.03 -34.14 5.27
CA GLY A 64 9.86 -33.32 4.98
C GLY A 64 8.71 -34.09 4.33
N PRO A 65 8.94 -34.88 3.26
CA PRO A 65 7.89 -35.68 2.62
C PRO A 65 7.29 -36.72 3.59
N ARG A 66 8.12 -37.39 4.40
CA ARG A 66 7.64 -38.38 5.38
C ARG A 66 6.80 -37.74 6.49
N LEU A 67 7.22 -36.58 6.99
CA LEU A 67 6.46 -35.82 7.98
C LEU A 67 5.08 -35.41 7.44
N ARG A 68 5.01 -35.01 6.17
CA ARG A 68 3.78 -34.58 5.50
C ARG A 68 2.86 -35.75 5.20
N ASP A 69 3.37 -36.77 4.53
CA ASP A 69 2.55 -37.81 3.91
C ASP A 69 2.26 -38.97 4.87
N VAL A 70 3.17 -39.25 5.82
CA VAL A 70 3.06 -40.40 6.74
C VAL A 70 2.70 -39.95 8.15
N CYS A 71 3.36 -38.91 8.67
CA CYS A 71 3.10 -38.42 10.02
C CYS A 71 1.92 -37.42 10.10
N GLY A 72 1.43 -36.91 8.96
CA GLY A 72 0.29 -36.00 8.83
C GLY A 72 0.54 -34.56 9.31
N ILE A 73 1.81 -34.14 9.37
CA ILE A 73 2.23 -32.80 9.79
C ILE A 73 2.35 -31.90 8.55
N SER A 74 1.45 -30.94 8.40
CA SER A 74 1.41 -30.07 7.21
C SER A 74 2.13 -28.75 7.40
N GLU A 75 2.91 -28.35 6.40
CA GLU A 75 3.51 -27.00 6.33
C GLU A 75 2.46 -25.89 6.20
N SER A 76 1.31 -26.18 5.59
CA SER A 76 0.22 -25.21 5.40
C SER A 76 -0.56 -24.91 6.68
N LEU A 77 -0.32 -25.66 7.77
CA LEU A 77 -1.06 -25.54 9.03
C LEU A 77 -0.10 -25.21 10.18
N PRO A 78 0.50 -24.01 10.22
CA PRO A 78 1.47 -23.65 11.27
C PRO A 78 0.88 -23.72 12.68
N LEU A 79 -0.44 -23.48 12.78
CA LEU A 79 -1.23 -23.56 14.01
C LEU A 79 -1.36 -24.99 14.54
N GLN A 80 -1.31 -26.01 13.66
CA GLN A 80 -1.28 -27.42 14.07
C GLN A 80 -0.06 -27.70 14.93
N HIS A 81 1.11 -27.18 14.54
CA HIS A 81 2.36 -27.37 15.27
C HIS A 81 2.33 -26.75 16.66
N GLU A 82 1.68 -25.59 16.79
CA GLU A 82 1.57 -24.85 18.05
C GLU A 82 0.57 -25.52 19.02
N ALA A 83 -0.47 -26.16 18.50
CA ALA A 83 -1.46 -26.86 19.31
C ALA A 83 -0.93 -28.13 19.99
N ILE A 84 0.11 -28.79 19.45
CA ILE A 84 0.64 -30.05 20.00
C ILE A 84 1.17 -29.87 21.43
N ALA A 85 1.93 -28.81 21.70
CA ALA A 85 2.60 -28.64 22.98
C ALA A 85 1.63 -28.54 24.19
N PRO A 86 0.57 -27.70 24.16
CA PRO A 86 -0.46 -27.67 25.21
C PRO A 86 -1.09 -29.04 25.50
N HIS A 87 -1.40 -29.81 24.46
CA HIS A 87 -2.00 -31.14 24.62
C HIS A 87 -1.04 -32.13 25.28
N VAL A 88 0.24 -32.13 24.89
CA VAL A 88 1.27 -32.98 25.50
C VAL A 88 1.51 -32.63 26.96
N ILE A 89 1.58 -31.34 27.32
CA ILE A 89 1.70 -30.87 28.70
C ILE A 89 0.52 -31.40 29.53
N SER A 90 -0.70 -31.23 29.01
CA SER A 90 -1.91 -31.68 29.69
C SER A 90 -1.93 -33.20 29.94
N TYR A 91 -1.47 -33.98 28.96
CA TYR A 91 -1.43 -35.43 29.04
C TYR A 91 -0.38 -35.90 30.06
N ARG A 92 0.80 -35.28 30.09
CA ARG A 92 1.84 -35.58 31.09
C ARG A 92 1.35 -35.33 32.52
N ARG A 93 0.68 -34.20 32.76
CA ARG A 93 0.07 -33.87 34.06
C ARG A 93 -1.02 -34.88 34.44
N TYR A 94 -1.86 -35.27 33.48
CA TYR A 94 -2.88 -36.31 33.70
C TYR A 94 -2.27 -37.67 34.07
N MET A 95 -1.23 -38.10 33.37
CA MET A 95 -0.54 -39.37 33.66
C MET A 95 0.18 -39.34 35.02
N ALA A 96 0.80 -38.21 35.39
CA ALA A 96 1.39 -38.01 36.71
C ALA A 96 0.33 -38.08 37.82
N ALA A 97 -0.85 -37.47 37.61
CA ALA A 97 -1.95 -37.52 38.57
C ALA A 97 -2.56 -38.94 38.70
N ARG A 98 -2.57 -39.73 37.62
CA ARG A 98 -3.11 -41.11 37.60
C ARG A 98 -2.14 -42.15 38.17
N GLY A 99 -0.83 -41.88 38.15
CA GLY A 99 0.20 -42.74 38.76
C GLY A 99 0.09 -42.85 40.28
N ASN A 100 -0.62 -41.92 40.93
CA ASN A 100 -0.91 -41.93 42.36
C ASN A 100 -2.31 -42.50 42.61
N ASP A 101 -2.37 -43.80 42.91
CA ASP A 101 -3.47 -44.58 43.51
C ASP A 101 -4.94 -44.20 43.12
N PRO A 102 -5.67 -45.05 42.35
CA PRO A 102 -6.99 -44.72 41.80
C PRO A 102 -8.12 -44.47 42.82
N GLN A 103 -7.92 -44.78 44.11
CA GLN A 103 -8.87 -44.47 45.20
C GLN A 103 -8.59 -43.14 45.92
N ASN A 104 -7.52 -42.43 45.56
CA ASN A 104 -7.16 -41.22 46.27
C ASN A 104 -8.12 -40.07 45.89
N ARG A 105 -8.98 -39.66 46.82
CA ARG A 105 -9.95 -38.56 46.63
C ARG A 105 -9.26 -37.24 46.27
N GLU A 106 -7.99 -37.06 46.66
CA GLU A 106 -7.16 -35.93 46.28
C GLU A 106 -6.73 -35.98 44.81
N ALA A 107 -6.39 -37.16 44.29
CA ALA A 107 -6.12 -37.37 42.86
C ALA A 107 -7.38 -37.09 42.01
N GLN A 108 -8.57 -37.47 42.49
CA GLN A 108 -9.82 -37.16 41.78
C GLN A 108 -10.13 -35.65 41.74
N ARG A 109 -9.83 -34.92 42.83
CA ARG A 109 -10.00 -33.45 42.88
C ARG A 109 -9.00 -32.72 41.98
N THR A 110 -7.74 -33.13 41.99
CA THR A 110 -6.71 -32.55 41.10
C THR A 110 -7.00 -32.84 39.63
N ILE A 111 -7.47 -34.05 39.29
CA ILE A 111 -7.92 -34.36 37.92
C ILE A 111 -9.12 -33.48 37.51
N ALA A 112 -10.06 -33.22 38.42
CA ALA A 112 -11.19 -32.34 38.14
C ALA A 112 -10.74 -30.88 37.91
N GLN A 113 -9.79 -30.39 38.70
CA GLN A 113 -9.17 -29.06 38.53
C GLN A 113 -8.42 -28.96 37.22
N LEU A 114 -7.54 -29.92 36.90
CA LEU A 114 -6.81 -29.96 35.62
C LEU A 114 -7.77 -30.01 34.42
N ARG A 115 -8.90 -30.72 34.53
CA ARG A 115 -9.94 -30.72 33.49
C ARG A 115 -10.63 -29.36 33.34
N ALA A 116 -10.84 -28.64 34.44
CA ALA A 116 -11.41 -27.29 34.39
C ALA A 116 -10.43 -26.30 33.76
N GLU A 117 -9.16 -26.34 34.18
CA GLU A 117 -8.07 -25.54 33.60
C GLU A 117 -7.88 -25.83 32.11
N LEU A 118 -7.94 -27.10 31.70
CA LEU A 118 -7.87 -27.47 30.28
C LEU A 118 -9.04 -26.90 29.47
N ARG A 119 -10.25 -26.87 30.04
CA ARG A 119 -11.40 -26.25 29.36
C ARG A 119 -11.21 -24.74 29.25
N ALA A 120 -10.72 -24.09 30.30
CA ALA A 120 -10.44 -22.66 30.30
C ALA A 120 -9.36 -22.31 29.26
N LEU A 121 -8.21 -23.00 29.29
CA LEU A 121 -7.15 -22.85 28.30
C LEU A 121 -7.65 -23.12 26.88
N ARG A 122 -8.49 -24.14 26.68
CA ARG A 122 -9.08 -24.41 25.37
C ARG A 122 -9.99 -23.28 24.90
N GLN A 123 -10.76 -22.68 25.79
CA GLN A 123 -11.59 -21.51 25.47
C GLN A 123 -10.73 -20.30 25.12
N GLU A 124 -9.66 -20.04 25.87
CA GLU A 124 -8.69 -18.99 25.58
C GLU A 124 -8.00 -19.21 24.23
N PHE A 125 -7.56 -20.44 23.95
CA PHE A 125 -6.98 -20.79 22.65
C PHE A 125 -7.97 -20.59 21.50
N HIS A 126 -9.23 -21.00 21.65
CA HIS A 126 -10.25 -20.74 20.63
C HIS A 126 -10.47 -19.24 20.41
N ALA A 127 -10.50 -18.45 21.48
CA ALA A 127 -10.59 -16.98 21.36
C ALA A 127 -9.37 -16.38 20.65
N LEU A 128 -8.15 -16.87 20.93
CA LEU A 128 -6.95 -16.45 20.22
C LEU A 128 -6.97 -16.85 18.74
N PHE A 129 -7.53 -18.02 18.40
CA PHE A 129 -7.73 -18.43 17.01
C PHE A 129 -8.71 -17.53 16.28
N ASP A 130 -9.84 -17.20 16.90
CA ASP A 130 -10.84 -16.30 16.32
C ASP A 130 -10.26 -14.89 16.10
N GLN A 131 -9.44 -14.40 17.06
CA GLN A 131 -8.72 -13.14 16.92
C GLN A 131 -7.68 -13.18 15.80
N ALA A 132 -6.89 -14.26 15.70
CA ALA A 132 -5.89 -14.43 14.65
C ALA A 132 -6.55 -14.49 13.27
N ALA A 133 -7.65 -15.24 13.13
CA ALA A 133 -8.43 -15.29 11.90
C ALA A 133 -8.99 -13.91 11.52
N GLY A 134 -9.51 -13.15 12.50
CA GLY A 134 -9.96 -11.78 12.29
C GLY A 134 -8.84 -10.86 11.76
N VAL A 135 -7.65 -10.94 12.36
CA VAL A 135 -6.48 -10.16 11.92
C VAL A 135 -6.00 -10.58 10.53
N GLU A 136 -6.03 -11.87 10.20
CA GLU A 136 -5.68 -12.36 8.86
C GLU A 136 -6.66 -11.84 7.80
N MET A 137 -7.97 -11.81 8.10
CA MET A 137 -8.98 -11.22 7.21
C MET A 137 -8.78 -9.71 7.03
N GLU A 138 -8.47 -8.98 8.09
CA GLU A 138 -8.15 -7.55 8.01
C GLU A 138 -6.88 -7.31 7.18
N ARG A 139 -5.86 -8.15 7.35
CA ARG A 139 -4.64 -8.09 6.54
C ARG A 139 -4.93 -8.33 5.06
N GLU A 140 -5.74 -9.33 4.73
CA GLU A 140 -6.12 -9.61 3.34
C GLU A 140 -6.92 -8.45 2.73
N ARG A 141 -7.87 -7.91 3.48
CA ARG A 141 -8.62 -6.72 3.10
C ARG A 141 -7.69 -5.53 2.82
N LEU A 142 -6.81 -5.19 3.76
CA LEU A 142 -5.85 -4.08 3.60
C LEU A 142 -4.89 -4.33 2.44
N SER A 143 -4.48 -5.58 2.20
CA SER A 143 -3.66 -5.93 1.04
C SER A 143 -4.39 -5.68 -0.27
N SER A 144 -5.69 -6.01 -0.35
CA SER A 144 -6.52 -5.76 -1.53
C SER A 144 -6.76 -4.26 -1.76
N GLU A 145 -7.02 -3.50 -0.69
CA GLU A 145 -7.17 -2.05 -0.74
C GLU A 145 -5.86 -1.40 -1.21
N ASN A 146 -4.71 -1.80 -0.66
CA ASN A 146 -3.40 -1.29 -1.06
C ASN A 146 -3.09 -1.60 -2.54
N ALA A 147 -3.38 -2.82 -3.01
CA ALA A 147 -3.22 -3.17 -4.42
C ALA A 147 -4.08 -2.29 -5.35
N SER A 148 -5.33 -2.04 -4.97
CA SER A 148 -6.22 -1.17 -5.76
C SER A 148 -5.76 0.30 -5.76
N LEU A 149 -5.30 0.82 -4.62
CA LEU A 149 -4.74 2.17 -4.53
C LEU A 149 -3.46 2.32 -5.35
N GLN A 150 -2.58 1.32 -5.35
CA GLN A 150 -1.38 1.31 -6.19
C GLN A 150 -1.74 1.36 -7.68
N GLN A 151 -2.76 0.62 -8.11
CA GLN A 151 -3.24 0.66 -9.49
C GLN A 151 -3.82 2.03 -9.86
N GLN A 152 -4.61 2.64 -8.96
CA GLN A 152 -5.16 3.99 -9.17
C GLN A 152 -4.05 5.04 -9.28
N LEU A 153 -3.04 4.97 -8.40
CA LEU A 153 -1.91 5.88 -8.41
C LEU A 153 -1.11 5.78 -9.72
N LEU A 154 -0.85 4.55 -10.20
CA LEU A 154 -0.21 4.34 -11.50
C LEU A 154 -1.05 4.92 -12.65
N ALA A 155 -2.36 4.72 -12.64
CA ALA A 155 -3.25 5.27 -13.66
C ALA A 155 -3.24 6.81 -13.68
N GLU A 156 -3.27 7.45 -12.51
CA GLU A 156 -3.18 8.92 -12.41
C GLU A 156 -1.82 9.46 -12.86
N ARG A 157 -0.73 8.77 -12.54
CA ARG A 157 0.61 9.14 -13.05
C ARG A 157 0.68 9.08 -14.57
N LEU A 158 0.16 8.01 -15.17
CA LEU A 158 0.12 7.89 -16.63
C LEU A 158 -0.73 8.99 -17.27
N ARG A 159 -1.87 9.33 -16.67
CA ARG A 159 -2.71 10.45 -17.14
C ARG A 159 -1.97 11.78 -17.05
N ALA A 160 -1.25 12.04 -15.96
CA ALA A 160 -0.45 13.24 -15.78
C ALA A 160 0.66 13.30 -16.84
N GLU A 161 1.45 12.24 -17.02
CA GLU A 161 2.50 12.15 -18.04
C GLU A 161 1.96 12.36 -19.46
N GLU A 162 0.79 11.78 -19.79
CA GLU A 162 0.14 12.01 -21.08
C GLU A 162 -0.29 13.46 -21.26
N SER A 163 -0.82 14.09 -20.20
CA SER A 163 -1.22 15.50 -20.26
C SER A 163 -0.02 16.42 -20.45
N GLU A 164 1.10 16.13 -19.79
CA GLU A 164 2.36 16.87 -19.94
C GLU A 164 2.91 16.73 -21.37
N ARG A 165 2.89 15.52 -21.94
CA ARG A 165 3.30 15.30 -23.34
C ARG A 165 2.41 16.09 -24.31
N ARG A 166 1.09 16.04 -24.12
CA ARG A 166 0.16 16.82 -24.97
C ARG A 166 0.40 18.32 -24.84
N LEU A 167 0.66 18.83 -23.64
CA LEU A 167 1.02 20.23 -23.44
C LEU A 167 2.33 20.58 -24.15
N GLN A 168 3.33 19.69 -24.10
CA GLN A 168 4.59 19.90 -24.80
C GLN A 168 4.40 19.91 -26.33
N ASP A 169 3.61 18.99 -26.88
CA ASP A 169 3.31 18.96 -28.32
C ASP A 169 2.58 20.24 -28.78
N VAL A 170 1.65 20.75 -27.96
CA VAL A 170 0.95 22.01 -28.22
C VAL A 170 1.93 23.19 -28.14
N LYS A 171 2.82 23.22 -27.15
CA LYS A 171 3.89 24.24 -27.05
C LYS A 171 4.77 24.23 -28.30
N ASP A 172 5.29 23.08 -28.70
CA ASP A 172 6.18 22.93 -29.85
C ASP A 172 5.49 23.35 -31.16
N LYS A 173 4.23 22.97 -31.34
CA LYS A 173 3.42 23.39 -32.49
C LYS A 173 3.20 24.90 -32.50
N THR A 174 2.88 25.47 -31.35
CA THR A 174 2.64 26.92 -31.20
C THR A 174 3.92 27.69 -31.47
N PHE A 175 5.07 27.25 -30.94
CA PHE A 175 6.37 27.83 -31.26
C PHE A 175 6.69 27.77 -32.75
N ARG A 176 6.41 26.64 -33.42
CA ARG A 176 6.63 26.53 -34.87
C ARG A 176 5.79 27.54 -35.66
N MET A 177 4.52 27.70 -35.30
CA MET A 177 3.64 28.68 -35.94
C MET A 177 4.07 30.12 -35.63
N PHE A 178 4.40 30.40 -34.37
CA PHE A 178 4.91 31.69 -33.92
C PHE A 178 6.16 32.11 -34.71
N ARG A 179 7.15 31.23 -34.84
CA ARG A 179 8.35 31.47 -35.66
C ARG A 179 8.01 31.77 -37.11
N LEU A 180 7.12 30.98 -37.72
CA LEU A 180 6.69 31.19 -39.11
C LEU A 180 6.09 32.59 -39.31
N TYR A 181 5.20 33.02 -38.41
CA TYR A 181 4.57 34.33 -38.50
C TYR A 181 5.53 35.47 -38.18
N LEU A 182 6.50 35.28 -37.29
CA LEU A 182 7.58 36.26 -37.08
C LEU A 182 8.44 36.44 -38.33
N PHE A 183 8.80 35.35 -39.02
CA PHE A 183 9.52 35.43 -40.29
C PHE A 183 8.68 36.12 -41.37
N MET A 184 7.40 35.78 -41.50
CA MET A 184 6.50 36.47 -42.43
C MET A 184 6.38 37.97 -42.11
N LEU A 185 6.27 38.33 -40.84
CA LEU A 185 6.16 39.71 -40.41
C LEU A 185 7.44 40.50 -40.74
N ARG A 186 8.61 39.90 -40.51
CA ARG A 186 9.89 40.49 -40.92
C ARG A 186 9.98 40.66 -42.44
N GLU A 187 9.69 39.61 -43.21
CA GLU A 187 9.78 39.64 -44.67
C GLU A 187 8.79 40.64 -45.29
N GLU A 188 7.55 40.68 -44.81
CA GLU A 188 6.55 41.65 -45.27
C GLU A 188 6.94 43.09 -44.89
N ARG A 189 7.61 43.31 -43.75
CA ARG A 189 8.14 44.63 -43.38
C ARG A 189 9.32 45.05 -44.26
N GLU A 190 10.20 44.13 -44.63
CA GLU A 190 11.28 44.37 -45.60
C GLU A 190 10.70 44.70 -46.99
N ARG A 191 9.59 44.05 -47.39
CA ARG A 191 8.89 44.31 -48.66
C ARG A 191 8.05 45.60 -48.66
N LEU A 192 7.47 45.98 -47.52
CA LEU A 192 6.64 47.19 -47.34
C LEU A 192 7.42 48.50 -47.47
N SER A 193 8.74 48.47 -47.66
CA SER A 193 9.45 49.65 -48.16
C SER A 193 8.98 50.03 -49.58
N ASN A 194 8.24 49.16 -50.30
CA ASN A 194 7.97 49.33 -51.74
C ASN A 194 6.50 49.17 -52.23
N ASP A 195 5.46 48.81 -51.46
CA ASP A 195 4.08 48.75 -52.04
C ASP A 195 2.89 48.67 -51.03
N PRO A 196 1.63 49.00 -51.43
CA PRO A 196 0.50 49.36 -50.55
C PRO A 196 -0.42 48.22 -50.06
N ARG A 197 -0.05 46.94 -50.18
CA ARG A 197 -0.90 45.81 -49.72
C ARG A 197 -0.79 45.55 -48.21
N ARG A 198 -1.38 46.45 -47.42
CA ARG A 198 -1.35 46.50 -45.95
C ARG A 198 -2.10 45.35 -45.23
N GLU A 199 -2.99 44.64 -45.93
CA GLU A 199 -3.87 43.62 -45.35
C GLU A 199 -3.12 42.35 -44.90
N ARG A 200 -2.08 41.93 -45.63
CA ARG A 200 -1.28 40.73 -45.29
C ARG A 200 -0.41 40.93 -44.05
N LEU A 201 0.06 42.16 -43.83
CA LEU A 201 0.78 42.53 -42.62
C LEU A 201 -0.12 42.39 -41.38
N LEU A 202 -1.37 42.86 -41.46
CA LEU A 202 -2.33 42.79 -40.35
C LEU A 202 -2.61 41.34 -39.93
N THR A 203 -2.71 40.42 -40.89
CA THR A 203 -2.89 39.00 -40.59
C THR A 203 -1.68 38.37 -39.89
N ALA A 204 -0.47 38.80 -40.25
CA ALA A 204 0.75 38.33 -39.59
C ALA A 204 0.89 38.92 -38.18
N GLU A 205 0.56 40.20 -37.99
CA GLU A 205 0.55 40.86 -36.68
C GLU A 205 -0.40 40.17 -35.70
N ILE A 206 -1.67 39.98 -36.10
CA ILE A 206 -2.67 39.30 -35.27
C ILE A 206 -2.25 37.86 -34.97
N ALA A 207 -1.64 37.15 -35.93
CA ALA A 207 -1.16 35.79 -35.71
C ALA A 207 0.02 35.75 -34.72
N VAL A 208 0.95 36.70 -34.78
CA VAL A 208 2.05 36.81 -33.81
C VAL A 208 1.52 37.11 -32.41
N GLU A 209 0.59 38.05 -32.27
CA GLU A 209 0.00 38.41 -30.97
C GLU A 209 -0.79 37.25 -30.35
N THR A 210 -1.64 36.58 -31.15
CA THR A 210 -2.42 35.44 -30.67
C THR A 210 -1.52 34.28 -30.26
N HIS A 211 -0.47 33.98 -31.03
CA HIS A 211 0.47 32.93 -30.67
C HIS A 211 1.35 33.32 -29.47
N ALA A 212 1.74 34.59 -29.32
CA ALA A 212 2.44 35.09 -28.14
C ALA A 212 1.57 34.93 -26.86
N ALA A 213 0.29 35.32 -26.91
CA ALA A 213 -0.64 35.15 -25.79
C ALA A 213 -0.88 33.66 -25.45
N THR A 214 -0.94 32.78 -26.46
CA THR A 214 -1.00 31.34 -26.19
C THR A 214 0.28 30.79 -25.56
N LEU A 215 1.46 31.28 -25.94
CA LEU A 215 2.72 30.88 -25.30
C LEU A 215 2.86 31.45 -23.89
N GLU A 216 2.32 32.64 -23.63
CA GLU A 216 2.23 33.24 -22.30
C GLU A 216 1.34 32.40 -21.38
N SER A 217 0.14 32.04 -21.82
CA SER A 217 -0.76 31.17 -21.04
C SER A 217 -0.19 29.75 -20.81
N LEU A 218 0.68 29.28 -21.70
CA LEU A 218 1.43 28.02 -21.54
C LEU A 218 2.70 28.17 -20.67
N GLY A 219 3.01 29.36 -20.16
CA GLY A 219 4.16 29.66 -19.31
C GLY A 219 5.51 29.70 -20.04
N ALA A 220 5.49 29.87 -21.37
CA ALA A 220 6.68 29.86 -22.24
C ALA A 220 7.02 31.26 -22.79
N TYR A 221 6.48 32.32 -22.20
CA TYR A 221 6.73 33.71 -22.58
C TYR A 221 8.22 34.10 -22.73
N PRO A 222 9.14 33.80 -21.78
CA PRO A 222 10.52 34.25 -21.90
C PRO A 222 11.25 33.62 -23.12
N GLN A 223 10.91 32.37 -23.45
CA GLN A 223 11.45 31.70 -24.64
C GLN A 223 10.85 32.25 -25.94
N ALA A 224 9.59 32.72 -25.89
CA ALA A 224 8.94 33.39 -27.01
C ALA A 224 9.56 34.77 -27.26
N GLU A 225 9.85 35.55 -26.22
CA GLU A 225 10.55 36.83 -26.34
C GLU A 225 11.94 36.68 -26.93
N GLU A 226 12.73 35.70 -26.46
CA GLU A 226 14.07 35.43 -26.98
C GLU A 226 14.04 35.13 -28.49
N GLN A 227 13.12 34.26 -28.92
CA GLN A 227 12.96 33.93 -30.34
C GLN A 227 12.44 35.10 -31.17
N ALA A 228 11.53 35.90 -30.62
CA ALA A 228 11.04 37.11 -31.29
C ALA A 228 12.17 38.12 -31.47
N GLN A 229 13.02 38.29 -30.46
CA GLN A 229 14.20 39.16 -30.52
C GLN A 229 15.24 38.66 -31.54
N GLU A 230 15.49 37.34 -31.58
CA GLU A 230 16.42 36.73 -32.54
C GLU A 230 15.93 36.89 -34.00
N ILE A 231 14.64 36.63 -34.25
CA ILE A 231 14.09 36.60 -35.62
C ILE A 231 13.82 38.01 -36.15
N LEU A 232 13.19 38.88 -35.36
CA LEU A 232 12.86 40.25 -35.77
C LEU A 232 14.06 41.19 -35.68
N GLY A 233 15.03 40.89 -34.83
CA GLY A 233 16.11 41.80 -34.46
C GLY A 233 15.67 42.91 -33.50
N GLU A 234 16.64 43.55 -32.86
CA GLU A 234 16.42 44.57 -31.83
C GLU A 234 15.50 45.75 -32.22
N PRO A 235 15.56 46.32 -33.44
CA PRO A 235 14.73 47.48 -33.80
C PRO A 235 13.25 47.14 -34.03
N LEU A 236 12.94 45.98 -34.63
CA LEU A 236 11.56 45.53 -34.84
C LEU A 236 10.97 44.93 -33.56
N PHE A 237 11.79 44.26 -32.75
CA PHE A 237 11.37 43.71 -31.46
C PHE A 237 10.94 44.82 -30.49
N THR A 238 11.72 45.90 -30.36
CA THR A 238 11.34 47.01 -29.48
C THR A 238 10.06 47.71 -29.93
N GLN A 239 9.80 47.77 -31.24
CA GLN A 239 8.59 48.38 -31.79
C GLN A 239 7.32 47.59 -31.50
N TYR A 240 7.38 46.26 -31.45
CA TYR A 240 6.20 45.40 -31.24
C TYR A 240 6.04 44.88 -29.80
N PHE A 241 7.14 44.59 -29.11
CA PHE A 241 7.11 43.94 -27.79
C PHE A 241 7.47 44.88 -26.63
N ARG A 242 8.18 46.01 -26.86
CA ARG A 242 8.60 46.93 -25.79
C ARG A 242 8.08 48.35 -25.90
N ALA A 243 7.34 48.70 -26.95
CA ALA A 243 6.82 50.06 -27.09
C ALA A 243 5.75 50.31 -26.01
N PRO A 244 5.94 51.33 -25.14
CA PRO A 244 4.89 51.75 -24.24
C PRO A 244 3.81 52.46 -25.07
N GLU A 245 2.56 52.03 -24.92
CA GLU A 245 1.37 52.83 -25.18
C GLU A 245 1.31 53.53 -26.56
N GLY A 246 0.90 52.79 -27.60
CA GLY A 246 0.56 53.46 -28.87
C GLY A 246 0.18 52.60 -30.07
N SER A 247 0.51 51.30 -30.08
CA SER A 247 0.09 50.39 -31.16
C SER A 247 -0.83 49.26 -30.70
N GLY A 248 -1.47 49.43 -29.54
CA GLY A 248 -2.59 48.59 -29.11
C GLY A 248 -3.84 48.88 -29.92
N ARG A 249 -3.83 48.63 -31.23
CA ARG A 249 -5.08 48.44 -31.97
C ARG A 249 -5.57 47.03 -31.71
N LEU A 250 -6.06 46.77 -30.48
CA LEU A 250 -7.04 45.73 -30.11
C LEU A 250 -7.24 45.59 -28.58
N ALA A 251 -6.56 46.41 -27.75
CA ALA A 251 -6.86 46.52 -26.31
C ALA A 251 -8.27 47.08 -26.00
N ASN A 252 -9.02 47.52 -27.01
CA ASN A 252 -10.39 48.04 -26.87
C ASN A 252 -11.50 46.99 -27.01
N LEU A 253 -11.20 45.68 -27.09
CA LEU A 253 -12.26 44.64 -27.15
C LEU A 253 -12.49 43.89 -25.83
N THR A 254 -11.70 44.12 -24.78
CA THR A 254 -11.89 43.43 -23.48
C THR A 254 -12.14 44.38 -22.31
N ALA A 255 -12.14 45.70 -22.51
CA ALA A 255 -12.53 46.65 -21.48
C ALA A 255 -14.04 46.95 -21.57
N THR A 256 -14.87 45.99 -21.16
CA THR A 256 -16.24 46.28 -20.74
C THR A 256 -16.41 45.79 -19.31
N ASP A 257 -16.07 46.67 -18.38
CA ASP A 257 -16.78 46.75 -17.11
C ASP A 257 -17.05 48.22 -16.86
N PRO A 258 -18.32 48.56 -16.61
CA PRO A 258 -18.60 49.31 -15.42
C PRO A 258 -19.64 48.56 -14.59
N ASP A 259 -19.20 48.17 -13.39
CA ASP A 259 -20.08 47.98 -12.25
C ASP A 259 -20.96 49.24 -12.10
N PRO A 260 -22.27 49.08 -11.78
CA PRO A 260 -22.65 49.65 -10.49
C PRO A 260 -23.71 48.86 -9.71
N THR A 261 -23.42 48.82 -8.40
CA THR A 261 -24.29 48.97 -7.22
C THR A 261 -24.92 47.75 -6.54
N PRO A 262 -24.99 47.76 -5.18
CA PRO A 262 -25.27 46.59 -4.34
C PRO A 262 -26.71 46.51 -3.79
N GLU A 263 -27.00 45.32 -3.21
CA GLU A 263 -28.12 44.87 -2.35
C GLU A 263 -29.48 44.51 -3.01
N PRO A 264 -30.30 43.58 -2.45
CA PRO A 264 -30.21 42.87 -1.14
C PRO A 264 -30.39 41.31 -1.18
N GLU A 265 -30.08 40.66 -0.04
CA GLU A 265 -30.36 39.25 0.35
C GLU A 265 -31.84 38.80 0.16
N PRO A 266 -32.20 37.48 0.02
CA PRO A 266 -32.22 36.47 1.11
C PRO A 266 -32.12 34.97 0.65
N PRO A 267 -32.49 33.94 1.46
CA PRO A 267 -31.73 33.36 2.57
C PRO A 267 -31.48 31.82 2.44
N GLU A 268 -30.83 31.25 3.46
CA GLU A 268 -30.82 29.82 3.85
C GLU A 268 -30.01 28.79 3.03
N ALA A 269 -28.88 28.35 3.59
CA ALA A 269 -28.60 26.93 3.80
C ALA A 269 -27.62 26.77 4.97
N SER A 270 -28.17 26.30 6.09
CA SER A 270 -27.47 25.98 7.33
C SER A 270 -26.57 24.76 7.15
N GLU A 271 -25.27 24.98 6.99
CA GLU A 271 -24.27 23.90 7.11
C GLU A 271 -23.95 23.62 8.59
N GLN A 272 -24.45 22.46 9.00
CA GLN A 272 -24.17 21.79 10.26
C GLN A 272 -22.66 21.53 10.42
N LYS A 273 -22.01 22.28 11.32
CA LYS A 273 -20.72 21.90 11.87
C LYS A 273 -20.88 20.67 12.77
N ASN A 274 -20.70 19.48 12.19
CA ASN A 274 -20.41 18.26 12.94
C ASN A 274 -18.97 18.35 13.48
N VAL A 275 -18.81 18.98 14.64
CA VAL A 275 -17.60 18.85 15.45
C VAL A 275 -17.79 17.62 16.34
N PHE A 276 -17.23 16.49 15.89
CA PHE A 276 -17.00 15.31 16.71
C PHE A 276 -16.03 15.68 17.84
N THR A 277 -16.56 16.09 19.00
CA THR A 277 -15.78 16.23 20.22
C THR A 277 -15.60 14.85 20.87
N LEU A 278 -14.34 14.43 20.89
CA LEU A 278 -13.85 13.23 21.57
C LEU A 278 -14.15 13.31 23.08
N ARG A 279 -14.84 12.29 23.58
CA ARG A 279 -15.13 12.06 25.00
C ARG A 279 -13.86 11.59 25.72
N PRO A 280 -13.44 12.20 26.85
CA PRO A 280 -12.36 11.65 27.65
C PRO A 280 -12.85 10.45 28.48
N ARG A 281 -12.15 9.32 28.36
CA ARG A 281 -12.31 8.15 29.22
C ARG A 281 -11.70 8.47 30.59
N ALA A 282 -12.53 8.54 31.62
CA ALA A 282 -12.10 8.59 33.00
C ALA A 282 -11.34 7.31 33.38
N ARG A 283 -10.19 7.49 34.04
CA ARG A 283 -9.55 6.49 34.90
C ARG A 283 -10.08 6.72 36.32
N SER A 284 -10.71 5.72 36.92
CA SER A 284 -10.76 5.40 38.36
C SER A 284 -11.51 4.08 38.50
#